data_AF-A0A9E6DDX4-F1
#
_entry.id   AF-A0A9E6DDX4-F1
#
_cell.length_a   1.000
_cell.length_b   1.000
_cell.length_c   1.000
_cell.angle_alpha   90.00
_cell.angle_beta   90.00
_cell.angle_gamma   90.00
#
_symmetry.space_group_name_H-M   'P 1'
#
loop_
_entity.id
_entity.type
_entity.pdbx_description
1 polymer ?
#
loop_
_entity_poly.entity_id
_entity_poly.type
_entity_poly.pdbx_seq_one_letter_code
_entity_poly.pdbx_strand_id
1 'polypeptide(L)'
;MELNKIMLTVGLASTVFLAGCGNDSDYSKTPTVKPAPEVTPPLQVFAPGGLLKAQIRRTTFGVPHIQADNLESLGFGSGYAQAQDNLCVLADGFIKANSERSMYFGPHASIDFTTGLPTAEDNGNLVSDFAYKAMKIRAMAEAQYPQFSYNSRALMDGFSAGYNRFLADIEAGEQTGDPFCSGQPWVKPIDGVDVANYLFSIALLPGAANFLDLIFYANPGDGEEYLPRIVGP
;
A
#
# COMPACT_ATOMS: atom_id res chain seq x y z
N MET A 1 -40.15 49.27 -0.76
CA MET A 1 -39.76 47.96 -0.21
C MET A 1 -38.25 47.88 -0.31
N GLU A 2 -37.62 48.08 0.84
CA GLU A 2 -36.18 48.30 1.04
C GLU A 2 -35.35 47.10 0.53
N LEU A 3 -34.52 47.31 -0.49
CA LEU A 3 -33.50 46.33 -0.87
C LEU A 3 -32.31 46.43 0.09
N ASN A 4 -32.04 45.32 0.76
CA ASN A 4 -31.04 45.13 1.81
C ASN A 4 -29.61 45.42 1.30
N LYS A 5 -29.03 46.53 1.76
CA LYS A 5 -27.66 47.00 1.41
C LYS A 5 -26.52 46.08 1.89
N ILE A 6 -26.84 44.97 2.57
CA ILE A 6 -25.86 44.02 3.12
C ILE A 6 -25.40 42.98 2.08
N MET A 7 -26.15 42.73 0.99
CA MET A 7 -25.76 41.73 -0.01
C MET A 7 -24.78 42.21 -1.08
N LEU A 8 -24.48 43.51 -1.18
CA LEU A 8 -23.51 44.02 -2.17
C LEU A 8 -22.07 44.08 -1.65
N THR A 9 -21.84 43.99 -0.33
CA THR A 9 -20.51 44.14 0.27
C THR A 9 -19.72 42.83 0.38
N VAL A 10 -20.34 41.66 0.17
CA VAL A 10 -19.64 40.36 0.23
C VAL A 10 -19.05 39.95 -1.14
N GLY A 11 -19.52 40.54 -2.24
CA GLY A 11 -19.08 40.20 -3.60
C GLY A 11 -17.76 40.82 -4.06
N LEU A 12 -17.14 41.72 -3.29
CA LEU A 12 -15.94 42.46 -3.71
C LEU A 12 -14.67 42.19 -2.88
N ALA A 13 -14.70 41.24 -1.95
CA ALA A 13 -13.59 40.96 -1.03
C ALA A 13 -12.76 39.71 -1.37
N SER A 14 -12.94 39.10 -2.57
CA SER A 14 -12.26 37.84 -2.94
C SER A 14 -11.23 37.96 -4.07
N THR A 15 -10.81 39.17 -4.46
CA THR A 15 -9.88 39.36 -5.60
C THR A 15 -8.55 40.02 -5.27
N VAL A 16 -8.16 40.19 -4.01
CA VAL A 16 -6.88 40.83 -3.66
C VAL A 16 -6.07 40.01 -2.65
N PHE A 17 -5.59 38.84 -3.07
CA PHE A 17 -4.38 38.21 -2.50
C PHE A 17 -3.58 37.43 -3.56
N LEU A 18 -3.36 38.07 -4.71
CA LEU A 18 -2.29 37.72 -5.65
C LEU A 18 -1.27 38.88 -5.65
N ALA A 19 -0.62 39.10 -4.51
CA ALA A 19 0.60 39.90 -4.44
C ALA A 19 1.79 38.94 -4.58
N GLY A 20 2.18 38.70 -5.83
CA GLY A 20 3.47 38.10 -6.15
C GLY A 20 4.61 39.10 -5.90
N CYS A 21 5.73 38.57 -5.43
CA CYS A 21 7.09 39.12 -5.42
C CYS A 21 7.29 40.55 -4.89
N GLY A 22 7.72 40.66 -3.63
CA GLY A 22 8.42 41.85 -3.13
C GLY A 22 9.71 42.07 -3.92
N ASN A 23 9.87 43.28 -4.46
CA ASN A 23 11.07 43.73 -5.15
C ASN A 23 12.14 44.11 -4.10
N ASP A 24 12.93 43.13 -3.67
CA ASP A 24 14.03 43.32 -2.72
C ASP A 24 15.30 43.70 -3.50
N SER A 25 15.39 44.96 -3.92
CA SER A 25 16.58 45.52 -4.60
C SER A 25 17.28 46.54 -3.70
N ASP A 26 17.67 46.10 -2.50
CA ASP A 26 18.61 46.81 -1.63
C ASP A 26 20.02 46.22 -1.81
N TYR A 27 20.85 46.92 -2.57
CA TYR A 27 22.23 46.54 -2.86
C TYR A 27 23.22 46.86 -1.72
N SER A 28 22.74 47.33 -0.55
CA SER A 28 23.60 47.65 0.60
C SER A 28 23.96 46.43 1.47
N LYS A 29 23.34 45.27 1.23
CA LYS A 29 23.62 44.06 2.02
C LYS A 29 24.90 43.38 1.55
N THR A 30 25.92 43.40 2.40
CA THR A 30 27.09 42.52 2.29
C THR A 30 26.61 41.08 2.11
N PRO A 31 27.10 40.33 1.10
CA PRO A 31 26.64 38.97 0.87
C PRO A 31 26.95 38.11 2.10
N THR A 32 25.90 37.62 2.76
CA THR A 32 26.02 36.55 3.73
C THR A 32 26.65 35.36 3.02
N VAL A 33 27.80 34.90 3.52
CA VAL A 33 28.45 33.68 3.05
C VAL A 33 27.45 32.54 3.26
N LYS A 34 26.76 32.14 2.18
CA LYS A 34 25.93 30.94 2.17
C LYS A 34 26.89 29.77 2.47
N PRO A 35 26.70 29.02 3.57
CA PRO A 35 27.51 27.83 3.80
C PRO A 35 27.45 26.97 2.53
N ALA A 36 28.60 26.45 2.10
CA ALA A 36 28.62 25.50 0.99
C ALA A 36 27.60 24.39 1.33
N PRO A 37 26.68 24.05 0.40
CA PRO A 37 25.71 23.00 0.65
C PRO A 37 26.47 21.74 1.06
N GLU A 38 26.10 21.18 2.20
CA GLU A 38 26.65 19.92 2.68
C GLU A 38 26.48 18.89 1.56
N VAL A 39 27.59 18.28 1.13
CA VAL A 39 27.58 17.27 0.07
C VAL A 39 26.88 16.04 0.66
N THR A 40 25.56 15.99 0.49
CA THR A 40 24.81 14.78 0.83
C THR A 40 25.24 13.70 -0.16
N PRO A 41 25.82 12.58 0.31
CA PRO A 41 26.12 11.47 -0.57
C PRO A 41 24.83 11.07 -1.32
N PRO A 42 24.91 10.69 -2.61
CA PRO A 42 23.74 10.22 -3.31
C PRO A 42 23.16 9.03 -2.55
N LEU A 43 21.85 9.10 -2.27
CA LEU A 43 21.11 8.06 -1.57
C LEU A 43 21.33 6.72 -2.27
N GLN A 44 21.94 5.77 -1.57
CA GLN A 44 22.11 4.41 -2.12
C GLN A 44 20.73 3.76 -2.19
N VAL A 45 20.42 3.21 -3.37
CA VAL A 45 19.08 2.67 -3.63
C VAL A 45 19.00 1.21 -3.18
N PHE A 46 19.91 0.37 -3.68
CA PHE A 46 19.99 -1.05 -3.34
C PHE A 46 21.16 -1.34 -2.38
N ALA A 47 21.01 -2.38 -1.57
CA ALA A 47 22.02 -2.80 -0.62
C ALA A 47 23.23 -3.44 -1.35
N PRO A 48 24.47 -3.02 -1.04
CA PRO A 48 25.66 -3.64 -1.60
C PRO A 48 25.69 -5.15 -1.32
N GLY A 49 25.80 -5.96 -2.37
CA GLY A 49 25.86 -7.43 -2.27
C GLY A 49 24.56 -8.09 -1.79
N GLY A 50 23.42 -7.37 -1.81
CA GLY A 50 22.13 -7.88 -1.33
C GLY A 50 22.04 -8.06 0.19
N LEU A 51 23.01 -7.50 0.94
CA LEU A 51 23.06 -7.60 2.39
C LEU A 51 22.18 -6.53 3.03
N LEU A 52 20.91 -6.87 3.25
CA LEU A 52 19.93 -5.98 3.88
C LEU A 52 20.22 -5.80 5.37
N LYS A 53 20.25 -4.53 5.82
CA LYS A 53 20.51 -4.21 7.23
C LYS A 53 19.74 -2.97 7.67
N ALA A 54 18.87 -3.15 8.66
CA ALA A 54 18.15 -2.05 9.30
C ALA A 54 18.32 -2.10 10.82
N GLN A 55 18.38 -0.93 11.45
CA GLN A 55 18.24 -0.78 12.89
C GLN A 55 16.80 -0.33 13.19
N ILE A 56 16.09 -1.09 14.01
CA ILE A 56 14.73 -0.77 14.43
C ILE A 56 14.77 -0.42 15.92
N ARG A 57 14.47 0.83 16.26
CA ARG A 57 14.34 1.29 17.65
C ARG A 57 12.88 1.62 17.92
N ARG A 58 12.25 0.95 18.88
CA ARG A 58 10.87 1.24 19.28
C ARG A 58 10.82 2.24 20.44
N THR A 59 9.88 3.18 20.40
CA THR A 59 9.58 4.12 21.50
C THR A 59 8.30 3.70 22.22
N THR A 60 7.82 4.53 23.16
CA THR A 60 6.53 4.33 23.86
C THR A 60 5.42 3.97 22.88
N PHE A 61 4.54 3.05 23.30
CA PHE A 61 3.47 2.46 22.47
C PHE A 61 3.97 1.60 21.29
N GLY A 62 5.25 1.25 21.26
CA GLY A 62 5.81 0.37 20.25
C GLY A 62 6.17 1.05 18.93
N VAL A 63 6.05 2.38 18.80
CA VAL A 63 6.30 3.09 17.52
C VAL A 63 7.71 2.81 16.99
N PRO A 64 7.88 2.22 15.80
CA PRO A 64 9.19 1.88 15.25
C PRO A 64 9.86 3.08 14.57
N HIS A 65 11.14 3.30 14.91
CA HIS A 65 12.05 4.22 14.21
C HIS A 65 13.06 3.37 13.46
N ILE A 66 13.01 3.40 12.13
CA ILE A 66 13.83 2.55 11.26
C ILE A 66 14.94 3.38 10.64
N GLN A 67 16.18 2.93 10.83
CA GLN A 67 17.37 3.54 10.25
C GLN A 67 18.09 2.52 9.37
N ALA A 68 18.51 2.95 8.18
CA ALA A 68 19.25 2.14 7.22
C ALA A 68 20.11 3.03 6.31
N ASP A 69 21.14 2.44 5.68
CA ASP A 69 22.09 3.17 4.84
C ASP A 69 21.66 3.24 3.35
N ASN A 70 20.57 2.56 2.98
CA ASN A 70 20.02 2.52 1.63
C ASN A 70 18.50 2.29 1.64
N LEU A 71 17.82 2.59 0.52
CA LEU A 71 16.36 2.48 0.42
C LEU A 71 15.84 1.04 0.56
N GLU A 72 16.53 0.07 -0.02
CA GLU A 72 16.13 -1.33 0.07
C GLU A 72 16.17 -1.83 1.52
N SER A 73 17.23 -1.50 2.25
CA SER A 73 17.35 -1.81 3.66
C SER A 73 16.36 -1.02 4.54
N LEU A 74 15.98 0.20 4.14
CA LEU A 74 14.91 0.94 4.80
C LEU A 74 13.56 0.24 4.61
N GLY A 75 13.27 -0.22 3.39
CA GLY A 75 12.12 -1.07 3.08
C GLY A 75 12.11 -2.34 3.92
N PHE A 76 13.26 -3.01 4.03
CA PHE A 76 13.45 -4.21 4.86
C PHE A 76 13.07 -3.99 6.32
N GLY A 77 13.59 -2.94 6.95
CA GLY A 77 13.22 -2.61 8.33
C GLY A 77 11.71 -2.28 8.48
N SER A 78 11.11 -1.66 7.46
CA SER A 78 9.68 -1.33 7.45
C SER A 78 8.79 -2.56 7.33
N GLY A 79 9.10 -3.46 6.38
CA GLY A 79 8.38 -4.72 6.20
C GLY A 79 8.46 -5.59 7.46
N TYR A 80 9.65 -5.71 8.06
CA TYR A 80 9.84 -6.47 9.29
C TYR A 80 9.04 -5.89 10.47
N ALA A 81 9.14 -4.58 10.70
CA ALA A 81 8.44 -3.93 11.81
C ALA A 81 6.92 -4.02 11.67
N GLN A 82 6.38 -3.82 10.47
CA GLN A 82 4.94 -3.90 10.23
C GLN A 82 4.43 -5.35 10.31
N ALA A 83 5.19 -6.32 9.83
CA ALA A 83 4.86 -7.74 9.96
C ALA A 83 4.84 -8.16 11.45
N GLN A 84 5.80 -7.69 12.24
CA GLN A 84 5.84 -7.92 13.68
C GLN A 84 4.58 -7.41 14.40
N ASP A 85 4.02 -6.29 13.96
CA ASP A 85 2.90 -5.65 14.63
C ASP A 85 1.52 -6.09 14.08
N ASN A 86 1.43 -6.42 12.78
CA ASN A 86 0.15 -6.58 12.07
C ASN A 86 0.16 -7.72 11.04
N LEU A 87 0.82 -8.84 11.35
CA LEU A 87 1.02 -9.95 10.41
C LEU A 87 -0.27 -10.40 9.70
N CYS A 88 -1.34 -10.64 10.45
CA CYS A 88 -2.59 -11.18 9.91
C CYS A 88 -3.26 -10.21 8.93
N VAL A 89 -3.28 -8.92 9.27
CA VAL A 89 -3.87 -7.87 8.43
C VAL A 89 -3.09 -7.73 7.13
N LEU A 90 -1.75 -7.77 7.19
CA LEU A 90 -0.91 -7.70 6.00
C LEU A 90 -1.09 -8.92 5.10
N ALA A 91 -1.00 -10.12 5.67
CA ALA A 91 -1.14 -11.37 4.92
C ALA A 91 -2.50 -11.45 4.20
N ASP A 92 -3.58 -11.10 4.88
CA ASP A 92 -4.91 -11.00 4.29
C ASP A 92 -4.99 -9.92 3.19
N GLY A 93 -4.38 -8.75 3.42
CA GLY A 93 -4.28 -7.68 2.42
C GLY A 93 -3.63 -8.15 1.13
N PHE A 94 -2.55 -8.94 1.22
CA PHE A 94 -1.86 -9.49 0.05
C PHE A 94 -2.70 -10.53 -0.68
N ILE A 95 -3.31 -11.50 0.01
CA ILE A 95 -4.15 -12.52 -0.66
C ILE A 95 -5.42 -11.90 -1.25
N LYS A 96 -5.97 -10.85 -0.64
CA LYS A 96 -7.08 -10.07 -1.22
C LYS A 96 -6.66 -9.40 -2.51
N ALA A 97 -5.54 -8.68 -2.50
CA ALA A 97 -5.03 -8.03 -3.70
C ALA A 97 -4.72 -9.04 -4.81
N ASN A 98 -4.21 -10.22 -4.45
CA ASN A 98 -3.92 -11.32 -5.36
C ASN A 98 -5.17 -12.12 -5.79
N SER A 99 -6.37 -11.76 -5.31
CA SER A 99 -7.63 -12.40 -5.67
C SER A 99 -7.69 -13.89 -5.28
N GLU A 100 -7.19 -14.18 -4.07
CA GLU A 100 -7.07 -15.52 -3.50
C GLU A 100 -7.92 -15.72 -2.24
N ARG A 101 -8.70 -14.72 -1.79
CA ARG A 101 -9.49 -14.86 -0.54
C ARG A 101 -10.49 -16.00 -0.61
N SER A 102 -11.16 -16.19 -1.75
CA SER A 102 -12.12 -17.29 -1.95
C SER A 102 -11.44 -18.67 -1.86
N MET A 103 -10.16 -18.75 -2.24
CA MET A 103 -9.38 -19.98 -2.15
C MET A 103 -9.09 -20.37 -0.70
N TYR A 104 -8.82 -19.39 0.16
CA TYR A 104 -8.40 -19.63 1.54
C TYR A 104 -9.56 -19.60 2.55
N PHE A 105 -10.55 -18.72 2.35
CA PHE A 105 -11.65 -18.48 3.29
C PHE A 105 -13.02 -18.95 2.77
N GLY A 106 -13.09 -19.37 1.50
CA GLY A 106 -14.35 -19.64 0.82
C GLY A 106 -15.03 -18.36 0.29
N PRO A 107 -16.09 -18.52 -0.51
CA PRO A 107 -16.74 -17.39 -1.20
C PRO A 107 -17.54 -16.47 -0.27
N HIS A 108 -18.06 -16.99 0.86
CA HIS A 108 -19.06 -16.31 1.70
C HIS A 108 -18.55 -15.81 3.07
N ALA A 109 -17.24 -15.65 3.27
CA ALA A 109 -16.73 -15.31 4.60
C ALA A 109 -15.53 -14.37 4.54
N SER A 110 -15.49 -13.33 5.38
CA SER A 110 -14.24 -12.63 5.70
C SER A 110 -13.66 -13.15 7.02
N ILE A 111 -12.42 -12.82 7.37
CA ILE A 111 -11.87 -13.14 8.71
C ILE A 111 -12.01 -11.92 9.61
N ASP A 112 -12.56 -12.12 10.80
CA ASP A 112 -12.47 -11.14 11.88
C ASP A 112 -11.10 -11.28 12.57
N PHE A 113 -10.22 -10.31 12.37
CA PHE A 113 -8.87 -10.30 12.98
C PHE A 113 -8.88 -10.07 14.51
N THR A 114 -10.04 -9.74 15.10
CA THR A 114 -10.20 -9.64 16.56
C THR A 114 -10.44 -11.01 17.18
N THR A 115 -11.14 -11.89 16.47
CA THR A 115 -11.57 -13.20 16.99
C THR A 115 -10.92 -14.38 16.29
N GLY A 116 -10.32 -14.18 15.12
CA GLY A 116 -9.79 -15.22 14.24
C GLY A 116 -10.88 -16.06 13.56
N LEU A 117 -12.15 -15.67 13.66
CA LEU A 117 -13.28 -16.45 13.15
C LEU A 117 -13.78 -15.92 11.80
N PRO A 118 -14.33 -16.79 10.94
CA PRO A 118 -15.05 -16.37 9.75
C PRO A 118 -16.28 -15.51 10.09
N THR A 119 -16.46 -14.41 9.39
CA THR A 119 -17.71 -13.65 9.34
C THR A 119 -18.63 -14.29 8.28
N ALA A 120 -19.94 -14.01 8.35
CA ALA A 120 -20.86 -14.38 7.29
C ALA A 120 -21.07 -13.18 6.36
N GLU A 121 -20.65 -13.30 5.10
CA GLU A 121 -20.87 -12.33 4.03
C GLU A 121 -21.39 -13.06 2.80
N ASP A 122 -22.47 -12.60 2.18
CA ASP A 122 -22.95 -13.30 0.99
C ASP A 122 -22.05 -13.01 -0.23
N ASN A 123 -21.20 -13.99 -0.60
CA ASN A 123 -20.32 -13.94 -1.78
C ASN A 123 -19.25 -12.83 -1.78
N GLY A 124 -18.98 -12.17 -0.66
CA GLY A 124 -18.07 -11.01 -0.60
C GLY A 124 -16.67 -11.28 -1.16
N ASN A 125 -16.06 -12.42 -0.82
CA ASN A 125 -14.75 -12.79 -1.37
C ASN A 125 -14.81 -13.12 -2.85
N LEU A 126 -15.85 -13.83 -3.27
CA LEU A 126 -16.02 -14.22 -4.67
C LEU A 126 -16.14 -12.98 -5.57
N VAL A 127 -16.98 -12.03 -5.16
CA VAL A 127 -17.16 -10.75 -5.86
C VAL A 127 -15.84 -9.96 -5.91
N SER A 128 -15.15 -9.84 -4.77
CA SER A 128 -13.85 -9.14 -4.71
C SER A 128 -12.82 -9.77 -5.64
N ASP A 129 -12.59 -11.08 -5.52
CA ASP A 129 -11.60 -11.81 -6.32
C ASP A 129 -11.94 -11.75 -7.82
N PHE A 130 -13.22 -11.90 -8.17
CA PHE A 130 -13.67 -11.77 -9.56
C PHE A 130 -13.40 -10.37 -10.10
N ALA A 131 -13.80 -9.33 -9.38
CA ALA A 131 -13.67 -7.95 -9.87
C ALA A 131 -12.21 -7.54 -10.06
N TYR A 132 -11.31 -7.95 -9.16
CA TYR A 132 -9.87 -7.69 -9.28
C TYR A 132 -9.27 -8.43 -10.49
N LYS A 133 -9.70 -9.67 -10.74
CA LYS A 133 -9.33 -10.44 -11.94
C LYS A 133 -9.90 -9.82 -13.22
N ALA A 134 -11.16 -9.40 -13.21
CA ALA A 134 -11.82 -8.76 -14.35
C ALA A 134 -11.13 -7.45 -14.76
N MET A 135 -10.70 -6.65 -13.78
CA MET A 135 -9.89 -5.45 -14.00
C MET A 135 -8.42 -5.72 -14.31
N LYS A 136 -7.97 -6.98 -14.20
CA LYS A 136 -6.59 -7.42 -14.45
C LYS A 136 -5.56 -6.68 -13.59
N ILE A 137 -5.88 -6.39 -12.33
CA ILE A 137 -5.03 -5.59 -11.45
C ILE A 137 -3.66 -6.24 -11.24
N ARG A 138 -3.62 -7.57 -11.01
CA ARG A 138 -2.35 -8.31 -10.87
C ARG A 138 -1.51 -8.26 -12.14
N ALA A 139 -2.11 -8.47 -13.31
CA ALA A 139 -1.39 -8.39 -14.58
C ALA A 139 -0.85 -6.98 -14.84
N MET A 140 -1.57 -5.94 -14.42
CA MET A 140 -1.08 -4.56 -14.45
C MET A 140 0.12 -4.38 -13.53
N ALA A 141 0.08 -4.93 -12.31
CA ALA A 141 1.21 -4.88 -11.37
C ALA A 141 2.44 -5.58 -11.94
N GLU A 142 2.29 -6.78 -12.50
CA GLU A 142 3.38 -7.53 -13.15
C GLU A 142 4.00 -6.77 -14.32
N ALA A 143 3.17 -6.17 -15.17
CA ALA A 143 3.64 -5.40 -16.33
C ALA A 143 4.33 -4.07 -15.92
N GLN A 144 3.82 -3.41 -14.88
CA GLN A 144 4.29 -2.09 -14.46
C GLN A 144 5.44 -2.16 -13.46
N TYR A 145 5.56 -3.23 -12.67
CA TYR A 145 6.60 -3.39 -11.65
C TYR A 145 8.02 -3.12 -12.19
N PRO A 146 8.45 -3.66 -13.35
CA PRO A 146 9.76 -3.35 -13.94
C PRO A 146 9.92 -1.88 -14.40
N GLN A 147 8.82 -1.15 -14.60
CA GLN A 147 8.80 0.24 -15.07
C GLN A 147 8.83 1.27 -13.93
N PHE A 148 8.67 0.84 -12.68
CA PHE A 148 8.82 1.74 -11.53
C PHE A 148 10.23 2.34 -11.47
N SER A 149 10.39 3.42 -10.70
CA SER A 149 11.72 3.93 -10.41
C SER A 149 12.54 2.88 -9.63
N TYR A 150 13.86 2.95 -9.74
CA TYR A 150 14.75 2.12 -8.91
C TYR A 150 14.45 2.31 -7.41
N ASN A 151 14.14 3.54 -6.99
CA ASN A 151 13.80 3.86 -5.61
C ASN A 151 12.54 3.13 -5.14
N SER A 152 11.49 3.12 -5.98
CA SER A 152 10.23 2.44 -5.67
C SER A 152 10.42 0.93 -5.59
N ARG A 153 11.16 0.33 -6.55
CA ARG A 153 11.45 -1.10 -6.50
C ARG A 153 12.26 -1.47 -5.27
N ALA A 154 13.31 -0.73 -4.95
CA ALA A 154 14.09 -0.96 -3.73
C ALA A 154 13.21 -0.97 -2.47
N LEU A 155 12.26 -0.04 -2.33
CA LEU A 155 11.36 -0.03 -1.19
C LEU A 155 10.41 -1.24 -1.17
N MET A 156 9.87 -1.66 -2.31
CA MET A 156 8.96 -2.82 -2.41
C MET A 156 9.71 -4.15 -2.18
N ASP A 157 10.91 -4.29 -2.73
CA ASP A 157 11.77 -5.47 -2.58
C ASP A 157 12.30 -5.58 -1.17
N GLY A 158 12.75 -4.45 -0.61
CA GLY A 158 13.07 -4.33 0.80
C GLY A 158 11.91 -4.76 1.68
N PHE A 159 10.72 -4.17 1.49
CA PHE A 159 9.54 -4.48 2.29
C PHE A 159 9.20 -5.98 2.26
N SER A 160 9.15 -6.58 1.06
CA SER A 160 8.87 -8.01 0.91
C SER A 160 9.92 -8.87 1.61
N ALA A 161 11.21 -8.55 1.48
CA ALA A 161 12.28 -9.24 2.19
C ALA A 161 12.16 -9.12 3.72
N GLY A 162 11.76 -7.94 4.22
CA GLY A 162 11.53 -7.72 5.66
C GLY A 162 10.36 -8.53 6.21
N TYR A 163 9.24 -8.54 5.48
CA TYR A 163 8.08 -9.37 5.81
C TYR A 163 8.45 -10.86 5.80
N ASN A 164 9.11 -11.33 4.75
CA ASN A 164 9.53 -12.73 4.61
C ASN A 164 10.53 -13.14 5.69
N ARG A 165 11.41 -12.22 6.11
CA ARG A 165 12.33 -12.47 7.21
C ARG A 165 11.59 -12.68 8.53
N PHE A 166 10.55 -11.89 8.82
CA PHE A 166 9.73 -12.10 10.01
C PHE A 166 9.03 -13.45 10.00
N LEU A 167 8.53 -13.90 8.84
CA LEU A 167 7.98 -15.27 8.70
C LEU A 167 9.02 -16.35 9.01
N ALA A 168 10.23 -16.20 8.48
CA ALA A 168 11.32 -17.15 8.74
C ALA A 168 11.75 -17.17 10.22
N ASP A 169 11.77 -16.00 10.88
CA ASP A 169 12.08 -15.92 12.31
C ASP A 169 11.00 -16.59 13.18
N ILE A 170 9.72 -16.55 12.77
CA ILE A 170 8.64 -17.31 13.42
C ILE A 170 8.88 -18.81 13.25
N GLU A 171 9.19 -19.27 12.04
CA GLU A 171 9.44 -20.69 11.76
C GLU A 171 10.67 -21.21 12.53
N ALA A 172 11.70 -20.38 12.69
CA ALA A 172 12.89 -20.67 13.48
C ALA A 172 12.66 -20.60 15.00
N GLY A 173 11.50 -20.11 15.46
CA GLY A 173 11.20 -19.90 16.88
C GLY A 173 11.94 -18.71 17.51
N GLU A 174 12.48 -17.80 16.69
CA GLU A 174 13.14 -16.55 17.13
C GLU A 174 12.13 -15.44 17.42
N GLN A 175 10.95 -15.51 16.80
CA GLN A 175 9.81 -14.61 17.02
C GLN A 175 8.53 -15.40 17.29
N THR A 176 7.60 -14.77 18.00
CA THR A 176 6.26 -15.32 18.20
C THR A 176 5.32 -14.77 17.14
N GLY A 177 4.73 -15.66 16.34
CA GLY A 177 3.70 -15.27 15.38
C GLY A 177 2.38 -14.91 16.06
N ASP A 178 1.56 -14.14 15.38
CA ASP A 178 0.21 -13.80 15.86
C ASP A 178 -0.66 -15.08 15.97
N PRO A 179 -1.29 -15.36 17.14
CA PRO A 179 -2.08 -16.56 17.36
C PRO A 179 -3.20 -16.81 16.34
N PHE A 180 -3.73 -15.75 15.71
CA PHE A 180 -4.89 -15.88 14.82
C PHE A 180 -4.52 -16.32 13.40
N CYS A 181 -3.27 -16.11 12.98
CA CYS A 181 -2.85 -16.41 11.61
C CYS A 181 -1.53 -17.16 11.48
N SER A 182 -0.72 -17.25 12.54
CA SER A 182 0.55 -17.97 12.49
C SER A 182 0.31 -19.44 12.10
N GLY A 183 1.09 -19.93 11.12
CA GLY A 183 0.98 -21.28 10.58
C GLY A 183 -0.17 -21.49 9.57
N GLN A 184 -0.97 -20.46 9.30
CA GLN A 184 -2.03 -20.56 8.30
C GLN A 184 -1.47 -20.52 6.86
N PRO A 185 -2.07 -21.24 5.90
CA PRO A 185 -1.54 -21.35 4.53
C PRO A 185 -1.61 -20.06 3.70
N TRP A 186 -2.40 -19.08 4.14
CA TRP A 186 -2.49 -17.76 3.53
C TRP A 186 -1.46 -16.76 4.08
N VAL A 187 -0.77 -17.11 5.17
CA VAL A 187 0.40 -16.38 5.67
C VAL A 187 1.64 -16.97 5.01
N LYS A 188 2.01 -16.42 3.85
CA LYS A 188 3.04 -16.96 2.96
C LYS A 188 4.00 -15.86 2.51
N PRO A 189 5.24 -16.21 2.08
CA PRO A 189 6.16 -15.23 1.52
C PRO A 189 5.56 -14.44 0.36
N ILE A 190 5.98 -13.18 0.24
CA ILE A 190 5.57 -12.24 -0.80
C ILE A 190 6.79 -11.73 -1.59
N ASP A 191 6.55 -11.09 -2.73
CA ASP A 191 7.56 -10.39 -3.52
C ASP A 191 7.21 -8.90 -3.77
N GLY A 192 8.09 -8.19 -4.49
CA GLY A 192 7.85 -6.78 -4.83
C GLY A 192 6.63 -6.55 -5.72
N VAL A 193 6.20 -7.55 -6.50
CA VAL A 193 4.99 -7.46 -7.33
C VAL A 193 3.74 -7.59 -6.45
N ASP A 194 3.75 -8.42 -5.41
CA ASP A 194 2.68 -8.48 -4.41
C ASP A 194 2.48 -7.12 -3.73
N VAL A 195 3.58 -6.45 -3.38
CA VAL A 195 3.53 -5.10 -2.80
C VAL A 195 2.97 -4.09 -3.80
N ALA A 196 3.40 -4.13 -5.06
CA ALA A 196 2.86 -3.26 -6.12
C ALA A 196 1.36 -3.51 -6.36
N ASN A 197 0.95 -4.78 -6.41
CA ASN A 197 -0.44 -5.17 -6.58
C ASN A 197 -1.31 -4.72 -5.41
N TYR A 198 -0.80 -4.84 -4.18
CA TYR A 198 -1.45 -4.30 -2.99
C TYR A 198 -1.60 -2.77 -3.06
N LEU A 199 -0.57 -2.03 -3.46
CA LEU A 199 -0.68 -0.58 -3.67
C LEU A 199 -1.71 -0.21 -4.75
N PHE A 200 -1.78 -0.97 -5.84
CA PHE A 200 -2.81 -0.78 -6.86
C PHE A 200 -4.21 -1.06 -6.32
N SER A 201 -4.38 -2.08 -5.47
CA SER A 201 -5.67 -2.32 -4.80
C SER A 201 -6.14 -1.12 -3.96
N ILE A 202 -5.21 -0.44 -3.28
CA ILE A 202 -5.49 0.77 -2.51
C ILE A 202 -5.87 1.93 -3.44
N ALA A 203 -5.21 2.06 -4.59
CA ALA A 203 -5.53 3.09 -5.57
C ALA A 203 -6.95 2.97 -6.17
N LEU A 204 -7.61 1.81 -6.04
CA LEU A 204 -9.00 1.61 -6.45
C LEU A 204 -10.04 2.11 -5.43
N LEU A 205 -9.64 2.37 -4.18
CA LEU A 205 -10.53 2.80 -3.09
C LEU A 205 -11.41 4.02 -3.43
N PRO A 206 -10.92 5.10 -4.08
CA PRO A 206 -11.78 6.23 -4.43
C PRO A 206 -12.69 5.96 -5.64
N GLY A 207 -12.65 4.77 -6.25
CA GLY A 207 -13.35 4.45 -7.49
C GLY A 207 -13.85 3.01 -7.51
N ALA A 208 -13.24 2.18 -8.36
CA ALA A 208 -13.73 0.83 -8.71
C ALA A 208 -14.00 -0.09 -7.50
N ALA A 209 -13.28 0.08 -6.38
CA ALA A 209 -13.53 -0.70 -5.16
C ALA A 209 -14.94 -0.47 -4.57
N ASN A 210 -15.61 0.64 -4.89
CA ASN A 210 -17.00 0.91 -4.49
C ASN A 210 -18.03 0.30 -5.43
N PHE A 211 -17.59 -0.39 -6.49
CA PHE A 211 -18.44 -0.92 -7.56
C PHE A 211 -18.13 -2.38 -7.89
N LEU A 212 -17.48 -3.14 -6.99
CA LEU A 212 -17.10 -4.53 -7.24
C LEU A 212 -18.31 -5.41 -7.58
N ASP A 213 -19.44 -5.21 -6.89
CA ASP A 213 -20.71 -5.89 -7.22
C ASP A 213 -21.19 -5.56 -8.64
N LEU A 214 -21.14 -4.29 -9.05
CA LEU A 214 -21.55 -3.90 -10.39
C LEU A 214 -20.63 -4.46 -11.48
N ILE A 215 -19.33 -4.56 -11.21
CA ILE A 215 -18.36 -5.23 -12.09
C ILE A 215 -18.70 -6.72 -12.20
N PHE A 216 -19.07 -7.36 -11.09
CA PHE A 216 -19.46 -8.77 -11.07
C PHE A 216 -20.77 -9.02 -11.84
N TYR A 217 -21.77 -8.16 -11.68
CA TYR A 217 -23.06 -8.27 -12.37
C TYR A 217 -23.04 -7.79 -13.82
N ALA A 218 -21.96 -7.14 -14.27
CA ALA A 218 -21.82 -6.66 -15.64
C ALA A 218 -21.66 -7.83 -16.62
N ASN A 219 -22.78 -8.47 -16.95
CA ASN A 219 -22.91 -9.50 -17.96
C ASN A 219 -23.61 -8.90 -19.19
N PRO A 220 -23.12 -9.13 -20.43
CA PRO A 220 -23.73 -8.62 -21.66
C PRO A 220 -25.17 -9.11 -21.91
N GLY A 221 -25.67 -10.10 -21.15
CA GLY A 221 -27.10 -10.43 -21.04
C GLY A 221 -27.77 -10.66 -22.39
N ASP A 222 -27.66 -11.88 -22.93
CA ASP A 222 -28.50 -12.44 -24.03
C ASP A 222 -27.76 -12.81 -25.35
N GLY A 223 -26.42 -12.92 -25.34
CA GLY A 223 -25.66 -13.45 -26.49
C GLY A 223 -24.78 -14.63 -26.09
N GLU A 224 -25.10 -15.81 -26.62
CA GLU A 224 -24.28 -17.04 -26.72
C GLU A 224 -22.76 -16.89 -26.41
N GLU A 225 -22.29 -16.79 -25.14
CA GLU A 225 -20.94 -17.26 -24.75
C GLU A 225 -20.58 -17.21 -23.24
N TYR A 226 -19.81 -18.25 -22.86
CA TYR A 226 -19.05 -18.53 -21.64
C TYR A 226 -19.70 -18.24 -20.27
N LEU A 227 -20.63 -19.10 -19.87
CA LEU A 227 -20.82 -19.38 -18.45
C LEU A 227 -19.50 -19.95 -17.89
N PRO A 228 -18.98 -19.44 -16.76
CA PRO A 228 -17.86 -20.10 -16.08
C PRO A 228 -18.29 -21.53 -15.74
N ARG A 229 -17.71 -22.51 -16.44
CA ARG A 229 -17.93 -23.92 -16.14
C ARG A 229 -16.97 -24.31 -15.04
N ILE A 230 -17.48 -25.00 -14.04
CA ILE A 230 -16.64 -25.66 -13.02
C ILE A 230 -15.71 -26.62 -13.77
N VAL A 231 -14.40 -26.44 -13.63
CA VAL A 231 -13.41 -27.37 -14.19
C VAL A 231 -12.96 -28.31 -13.07
N GLY A 232 -13.59 -29.49 -13.01
CA GLY A 232 -13.14 -30.69 -12.27
C GLY A 232 -14.14 -31.26 -11.25
N PRO A 233 -13.91 -32.50 -10.77
CA PRO A 233 -13.80 -33.74 -11.58
C PRO A 233 -15.11 -34.11 -12.31
#